data_AF-A0A948G7Q8-F1
#
_entry.id   AF-A0A948G7Q8-F1
#
_cell.length_a   1.000
_cell.length_b   1.000
_cell.length_c   1.000
_cell.angle_alpha   90.00
_cell.angle_beta   90.00
_cell.angle_gamma   90.00
#
_symmetry.space_group_name_H-M   'P 1'
#
loop_
_entity.id
_entity.type
_entity.pdbx_description
1 polymer ?
#
loop_
_entity_poly.entity_id
_entity_poly.type
_entity_poly.pdbx_seq_one_letter_code
_entity_poly.pdbx_strand_id
1 'polypeptide(L)'
;MAVCLKCGAEIPPGKKYCDSCGPEAAKQVSELLAVTDGTNYKQYRRNDRRWFVFSLLFVLFLMVGLGVILVYSIPAGPDLAKAQAAVCRANMRKVRDAAAEYDSVTGQPVPGGRISSTSPLVQDQYLEEALKCPVTGHYYILDLEGGQPSVRCDSGIAGHKI
;
A
#
# COMPACT_ATOMS: atom_id res chain seq x y z
N MET A 1 -55.18 -19.19 41.50
CA MET A 1 -56.06 -18.01 41.43
C MET A 1 -55.93 -17.39 40.05
N ALA A 2 -56.97 -17.45 39.24
CA ALA A 2 -57.00 -16.78 37.94
C ALA A 2 -57.63 -15.40 38.13
N VAL A 3 -57.05 -14.37 37.53
CA VAL A 3 -57.54 -12.99 37.62
C VAL A 3 -58.00 -12.51 36.25
N CYS A 4 -59.04 -11.69 36.21
CA CYS A 4 -59.56 -11.14 34.96
C CYS A 4 -58.58 -10.11 34.40
N LEU A 5 -58.11 -10.31 33.16
CA LEU A 5 -57.21 -9.38 32.48
C LEU A 5 -57.85 -8.00 32.17
N LYS A 6 -59.20 -7.91 32.22
CA LYS A 6 -59.92 -6.66 31.94
C LYS A 6 -60.14 -5.79 33.18
N CYS A 7 -60.45 -6.38 34.35
CA CYS A 7 -60.81 -5.63 35.56
C CYS A 7 -60.01 -6.01 36.80
N GLY A 8 -59.14 -7.03 36.74
CA GLY A 8 -58.33 -7.50 37.86
C GLY A 8 -59.08 -8.34 38.90
N ALA A 9 -60.40 -8.54 38.77
CA ALA A 9 -61.18 -9.34 39.71
C ALA A 9 -60.79 -10.83 39.68
N GLU A 10 -60.83 -11.49 40.84
CA GLU A 10 -60.54 -12.92 40.95
C GLU A 10 -61.67 -13.76 40.33
N ILE A 11 -61.28 -14.79 39.57
CA ILE A 11 -62.21 -15.70 38.90
C ILE A 11 -62.47 -16.90 39.82
N PRO A 12 -63.74 -17.17 40.18
CA PRO A 12 -64.09 -18.32 41.02
C PRO A 12 -63.64 -19.64 40.40
N PRO A 13 -63.23 -20.64 41.20
CA PRO A 13 -62.83 -21.94 40.68
C PRO A 13 -63.99 -22.59 39.91
N GLY A 14 -63.71 -23.04 38.68
CA GLY A 14 -64.69 -23.66 37.78
C GLY A 14 -65.41 -22.72 36.82
N LYS A 15 -65.25 -21.38 36.95
CA LYS A 15 -65.76 -20.42 35.96
C LYS A 15 -64.66 -20.01 34.97
N LYS A 16 -65.06 -19.70 33.74
CA LYS A 16 -64.16 -19.25 32.65
C LYS A 16 -64.02 -17.72 32.56
N TYR A 17 -64.87 -16.97 33.26
CA TYR A 17 -64.93 -15.51 33.25
C TYR A 17 -65.30 -14.99 34.63
N CYS A 18 -64.95 -13.74 34.93
CA CYS A 18 -65.40 -13.10 36.17
C CYS A 18 -66.86 -12.65 36.05
N ASP A 19 -67.57 -12.62 37.18
CA ASP A 19 -68.96 -12.21 37.22
C ASP A 19 -69.15 -10.71 36.86
N SER A 20 -68.10 -9.90 36.99
CA SER A 20 -68.14 -8.46 36.70
C SER A 20 -68.00 -8.09 35.23
N CYS A 21 -67.24 -8.85 34.43
CA CYS A 21 -67.00 -8.54 33.01
C CYS A 21 -67.70 -9.48 32.03
N GLY A 22 -68.14 -10.64 32.50
CA GLY A 22 -68.86 -11.61 31.69
C GLY A 22 -68.05 -12.21 30.53
N PRO A 23 -68.70 -13.02 29.70
CA PRO A 23 -68.04 -13.80 28.65
C PRO A 23 -67.54 -12.98 27.45
N GLU A 24 -68.06 -11.77 27.22
CA GLU A 24 -67.69 -10.93 26.07
C GLU A 24 -66.24 -10.44 26.12
N ALA A 25 -65.72 -10.21 27.33
CA ALA A 25 -64.33 -9.80 27.55
C ALA A 25 -63.32 -10.88 27.11
N ALA A 26 -63.68 -12.17 27.24
CA ALA A 26 -62.79 -13.27 26.86
C ALA A 26 -62.58 -13.34 25.33
N LYS A 27 -63.63 -13.01 24.54
CA LYS A 27 -63.58 -13.06 23.08
C LYS A 27 -62.64 -12.01 22.49
N GLN A 28 -62.62 -10.81 23.07
CA GLN A 28 -61.76 -9.72 22.62
C GLN A 28 -60.28 -10.01 22.85
N VAL A 29 -59.93 -10.67 23.96
CA VAL A 29 -58.54 -11.05 24.26
C VAL A 29 -58.07 -12.17 23.33
N SER A 30 -58.92 -13.15 23.01
CA SER A 30 -58.56 -14.20 22.05
C SER A 30 -58.33 -13.66 20.64
N GLU A 31 -59.07 -12.64 20.22
CA GLU A 31 -58.89 -12.01 18.91
C GLU A 31 -57.60 -11.19 18.84
N LEU A 32 -57.25 -10.49 19.93
CA LEU A 32 -55.98 -9.75 20.00
C LEU A 32 -54.76 -10.68 19.94
N LEU A 33 -54.84 -11.85 20.60
CA LEU A 33 -53.77 -12.86 20.56
C LEU A 33 -53.69 -13.56 19.19
N ALA A 34 -54.80 -13.67 18.47
CA ALA A 34 -54.81 -14.22 17.11
C ALA A 34 -54.14 -13.28 16.08
N VAL A 35 -54.17 -11.96 16.31
CA VAL A 35 -53.51 -10.97 15.43
C VAL A 35 -51.98 -11.04 15.54
N THR A 36 -51.43 -11.47 16.68
CA THR A 36 -49.98 -11.56 16.89
C THR A 36 -49.30 -12.79 16.26
N ASP A 37 -50.05 -13.74 15.71
CA ASP A 37 -49.49 -14.96 15.09
C ASP A 37 -49.19 -14.78 13.57
N GLY A 38 -49.22 -13.54 13.08
CA GLY A 38 -49.06 -13.17 11.68
C GLY A 38 -47.67 -12.68 11.26
N THR A 39 -46.62 -12.81 12.08
CA THR A 39 -45.28 -12.39 11.65
C THR A 39 -44.68 -13.42 10.69
N ASN A 40 -44.89 -13.15 9.41
CA ASN A 40 -44.27 -13.79 8.26
C ASN A 40 -42.76 -13.49 8.24
N TYR A 41 -41.98 -14.11 9.13
CA TYR A 41 -40.52 -14.11 9.03
C TYR A 41 -40.14 -15.01 7.86
N LYS A 42 -40.18 -14.47 6.63
CA LYS A 42 -39.70 -15.20 5.46
C LYS A 42 -38.23 -15.51 5.64
N GLN A 43 -38.01 -16.79 5.91
CA GLN A 43 -36.78 -17.53 5.97
C GLN A 43 -35.93 -17.27 4.71
N TYR A 44 -35.03 -16.28 4.77
CA TYR A 44 -33.99 -16.03 3.77
C TYR A 44 -32.88 -17.12 3.91
N ARG A 45 -33.24 -18.38 3.68
CA ARG A 45 -32.34 -19.51 3.92
C ARG A 45 -32.57 -20.63 2.92
N ARG A 46 -32.30 -20.38 1.63
CA ARG A 46 -31.95 -21.41 0.63
C ARG A 46 -31.82 -20.77 -0.74
N ASN A 47 -30.59 -20.40 -1.11
CA ASN A 47 -29.97 -20.62 -2.43
C ASN A 47 -28.73 -19.73 -2.65
N ASP A 48 -28.04 -19.32 -1.57
CA ASP A 48 -26.94 -18.35 -1.69
C ASP A 48 -25.56 -18.99 -1.90
N ARG A 49 -25.43 -20.31 -1.73
CA ARG A 49 -24.12 -20.98 -1.75
C ARG A 49 -23.41 -20.85 -3.10
N ARG A 50 -24.16 -20.84 -4.22
CA ARG A 50 -23.58 -20.61 -5.55
C ARG A 50 -23.08 -19.15 -5.67
N TRP A 51 -23.83 -18.20 -5.14
CA TRP A 51 -23.47 -16.78 -5.18
C TRP A 51 -22.22 -16.50 -4.34
N PHE A 52 -22.13 -17.08 -3.14
CA PHE A 52 -20.91 -17.06 -2.32
C PHE A 52 -19.69 -17.68 -3.02
N VAL A 53 -19.87 -18.80 -3.72
CA VAL A 53 -18.76 -19.45 -4.45
C VAL A 53 -18.27 -18.57 -5.61
N PHE A 54 -19.17 -17.95 -6.39
CA PHE A 54 -18.77 -17.04 -7.46
C PHE A 54 -18.07 -15.79 -6.93
N SER A 55 -18.56 -15.21 -5.83
CA SER A 55 -17.92 -14.08 -5.17
C SER A 55 -16.50 -14.43 -4.69
N LEU A 56 -16.31 -15.61 -4.10
CA LEU A 56 -15.01 -16.05 -3.61
C LEU A 56 -14.01 -16.30 -4.75
N LEU A 57 -14.45 -16.95 -5.84
CA LEU A 57 -13.62 -17.17 -7.02
C LEU A 57 -13.20 -15.86 -7.69
N PHE A 58 -14.10 -14.88 -7.77
CA PHE A 58 -13.80 -13.57 -8.34
C PHE A 58 -12.71 -12.83 -7.54
N VAL A 59 -12.83 -12.82 -6.21
CA VAL A 59 -11.82 -12.20 -5.33
C VAL A 59 -10.46 -12.92 -5.45
N LEU A 60 -10.46 -14.26 -5.50
CA LEU A 60 -9.24 -15.03 -5.71
C LEU A 60 -8.57 -14.69 -7.05
N PHE A 61 -9.36 -14.57 -8.11
CA PHE A 61 -8.87 -14.25 -9.45
C PHE A 61 -8.28 -12.84 -9.51
N LEU A 62 -8.92 -11.87 -8.83
CA LEU A 62 -8.37 -10.51 -8.71
C LEU A 62 -7.04 -10.49 -7.95
N MET A 63 -6.94 -11.21 -6.83
CA MET A 63 -5.71 -11.29 -6.05
C MET A 63 -4.56 -11.89 -6.86
N VAL A 64 -4.81 -13.01 -7.55
CA VAL A 64 -3.79 -13.67 -8.39
C VAL A 64 -3.44 -12.79 -9.59
N GLY A 65 -4.44 -12.20 -10.25
CA GLY A 65 -4.25 -11.31 -11.39
C GLY A 65 -3.40 -10.09 -11.05
N LEU A 66 -3.70 -9.41 -9.93
CA LEU A 66 -2.89 -8.29 -9.43
C LEU A 66 -1.45 -8.72 -9.12
N GLY A 67 -1.28 -9.88 -8.48
CA GLY A 67 0.05 -10.43 -8.19
C GLY A 67 0.88 -10.65 -9.46
N VAL A 68 0.28 -11.24 -10.51
CA VAL A 68 0.96 -11.46 -11.80
C VAL A 68 1.30 -10.12 -12.46
N ILE A 69 0.39 -9.16 -12.48
CA ILE A 69 0.64 -7.83 -13.07
C ILE A 69 1.85 -7.17 -12.38
N LEU A 70 1.92 -7.19 -11.05
CA LEU A 70 3.04 -6.59 -10.32
C LEU A 70 4.39 -7.22 -10.68
N VAL A 71 4.45 -8.54 -10.83
CA VAL A 71 5.68 -9.24 -11.23
C VAL A 71 6.11 -8.85 -12.64
N TYR A 72 5.16 -8.81 -13.59
CA TYR A 72 5.46 -8.44 -14.98
C TYR A 72 5.73 -6.94 -15.19
N SER A 73 5.36 -6.10 -14.22
CA SER A 73 5.60 -4.66 -14.29
C SER A 73 7.05 -4.27 -14.01
N ILE A 74 7.92 -5.20 -13.59
CA ILE A 74 9.34 -4.94 -13.34
C ILE A 74 10.09 -5.06 -14.68
N PRO A 75 10.56 -3.95 -15.29
CA PRO A 75 11.29 -4.01 -16.55
C PRO A 75 12.69 -4.59 -16.34
N ALA A 76 12.84 -5.90 -16.52
CA ALA A 76 14.13 -6.60 -16.51
C ALA A 76 14.79 -6.62 -17.90
N GLY A 77 14.76 -5.48 -18.61
CA GLY A 77 15.21 -5.36 -20.00
C GLY A 77 16.60 -4.74 -20.18
N PRO A 78 17.21 -4.86 -21.38
CA PRO A 78 18.51 -4.27 -21.74
C PRO A 78 18.55 -2.73 -21.65
N ASP A 79 17.39 -2.08 -21.52
CA ASP A 79 17.27 -0.64 -21.34
C ASP A 79 17.81 -0.18 -19.98
N LEU A 80 17.81 -1.06 -18.97
CA LEU A 80 18.39 -0.74 -17.65
C LEU A 80 19.89 -0.47 -17.76
N ALA A 81 20.63 -1.29 -18.51
CA ALA A 81 22.08 -1.11 -18.70
C ALA A 81 22.39 0.20 -19.44
N LYS A 82 21.59 0.55 -20.45
CA LYS A 82 21.72 1.83 -21.17
C LYS A 82 21.41 3.02 -20.27
N ALA A 83 20.37 2.93 -19.45
CA ALA A 83 19.99 3.96 -18.49
C ALA A 83 21.10 4.15 -17.43
N GLN A 84 21.62 3.06 -16.87
CA GLN A 84 22.75 3.10 -15.93
C GLN A 84 24.00 3.72 -16.54
N ALA A 85 24.34 3.38 -17.79
CA ALA A 85 25.45 4.00 -18.51
C ALA A 85 25.24 5.49 -18.79
N ALA A 86 24.00 5.92 -19.07
CA ALA A 86 23.67 7.33 -19.23
C ALA A 86 23.81 8.11 -17.92
N VAL A 87 23.28 7.57 -16.81
CA VAL A 87 23.43 8.17 -15.47
C VAL A 87 24.91 8.23 -15.07
N CYS A 88 25.68 7.17 -15.32
CA CYS A 88 27.10 7.17 -15.01
C CYS A 88 27.86 8.27 -15.78
N ARG A 89 27.58 8.46 -17.08
CA ARG A 89 28.18 9.53 -17.88
C ARG A 89 27.77 10.92 -17.39
N ALA A 90 26.51 11.10 -16.98
CA ALA A 90 26.05 12.35 -16.40
C ALA A 90 26.77 12.68 -15.08
N ASN A 91 26.91 11.68 -14.20
CA ASN A 91 27.62 11.84 -12.92
C ASN A 91 29.09 12.21 -13.12
N MET A 92 29.79 11.53 -14.05
CA MET A 92 31.20 11.86 -14.33
C MET A 92 31.39 13.27 -14.90
N ARG A 93 30.42 13.79 -15.68
CA ARG A 93 30.44 15.19 -16.11
C ARG A 93 30.28 16.15 -14.93
N LYS A 94 29.28 15.93 -14.07
CA LYS A 94 29.09 16.75 -12.85
C LYS A 94 30.35 16.80 -12.00
N VAL A 95 31.00 15.66 -11.79
CA VAL A 95 32.27 15.59 -11.05
C VAL A 95 33.37 16.39 -11.73
N ARG A 96 33.51 16.27 -13.05
CA ARG A 96 34.52 16.99 -13.82
C ARG A 96 34.27 18.51 -13.77
N ASP A 97 33.02 18.92 -13.91
CA ASP A 97 32.61 20.32 -13.87
C ASP A 97 32.89 20.91 -12.48
N ALA A 98 32.54 20.19 -11.41
CA ALA A 98 32.85 20.58 -10.03
C ALA A 98 34.37 20.66 -9.75
N ALA A 99 35.16 19.73 -10.31
CA ALA A 99 36.62 19.77 -10.21
C ALA A 99 37.24 20.97 -10.95
N ALA A 100 36.71 21.32 -12.12
CA ALA A 100 37.13 22.49 -12.86
C ALA A 100 36.74 23.79 -12.15
N GLU A 101 35.56 23.84 -11.53
CA GLU A 101 35.11 24.97 -10.73
C GLU A 101 36.00 25.15 -9.49
N TYR A 102 36.29 24.08 -8.76
CA TYR A 102 37.21 24.09 -7.62
C TYR A 102 38.59 24.65 -8.01
N ASP A 103 39.17 24.18 -9.12
CA ASP A 103 40.46 24.66 -9.61
C ASP A 103 40.40 26.15 -10.01
N SER A 104 39.29 26.58 -10.63
CA SER A 104 39.11 27.98 -11.00
C SER A 104 39.02 28.94 -9.81
N VAL A 105 38.46 28.49 -8.68
CA VAL A 105 38.25 29.31 -7.48
C VAL A 105 39.46 29.27 -6.55
N THR A 106 40.04 28.09 -6.33
CA THR A 106 41.15 27.91 -5.38
C THR A 106 42.52 28.14 -6.01
N GLY A 107 42.62 28.05 -7.35
CA GLY A 107 43.89 28.06 -8.07
C GLY A 107 44.76 26.83 -7.78
N GLN A 108 44.20 25.78 -7.18
CA GLN A 108 44.90 24.53 -6.87
C GLN A 108 44.15 23.34 -7.48
N PRO A 109 44.86 22.38 -8.09
CA PRO A 109 44.22 21.19 -8.62
C PRO A 109 43.63 20.36 -7.48
N VAL A 110 42.44 19.81 -7.69
CA VAL A 110 41.82 18.88 -6.74
C VAL A 110 42.75 17.69 -6.48
N PRO A 111 42.90 17.23 -5.23
CA PRO A 111 43.71 16.05 -4.96
C PRO A 111 43.10 14.83 -5.66
N GLY A 112 43.93 14.09 -6.39
CA GLY A 112 43.52 12.84 -7.05
C GLY A 112 43.09 11.77 -6.04
N GLY A 113 42.32 10.79 -6.51
CA GLY A 113 41.84 9.68 -5.70
C GLY A 113 40.32 9.47 -5.75
N ARG A 114 39.80 8.69 -4.81
CA ARG A 114 38.36 8.36 -4.74
C ARG A 114 37.56 9.51 -4.13
N ILE A 115 36.46 9.88 -4.78
CA ILE A 115 35.57 10.95 -4.34
C ILE A 115 34.61 10.43 -3.27
N SER A 116 35.08 10.43 -2.03
CA SER A 116 34.23 10.15 -0.86
C SER A 116 33.57 11.43 -0.36
N SER A 117 32.72 11.29 0.65
CA SER A 117 32.16 12.42 1.42
C SER A 117 33.22 13.27 2.14
N THR A 118 34.47 12.81 2.20
CA THR A 118 35.61 13.54 2.78
C THR A 118 36.44 14.26 1.73
N SER A 119 36.06 14.18 0.46
CA SER A 119 36.75 14.91 -0.60
C SER A 119 36.47 16.42 -0.47
N PRO A 120 37.43 17.29 -0.83
CA PRO A 120 37.24 18.74 -0.81
C PRO A 120 36.02 19.17 -1.65
N LEU A 121 35.77 18.47 -2.76
CA LEU A 121 34.62 18.70 -3.62
C LEU A 121 33.28 18.64 -2.88
N VAL A 122 33.13 17.71 -1.92
CA VAL A 122 31.90 17.55 -1.14
C VAL A 122 31.92 18.46 0.09
N GLN A 123 33.07 18.57 0.77
CA GLN A 123 33.20 19.39 1.98
C GLN A 123 33.01 20.88 1.69
N ASP A 124 33.55 21.36 0.58
CA ASP A 124 33.49 22.75 0.14
C ASP A 124 32.24 23.04 -0.73
N GLN A 125 31.30 22.10 -0.79
CA GLN A 125 29.98 22.23 -1.44
C GLN A 125 29.99 22.45 -2.96
N TYR A 126 31.08 22.13 -3.66
CA TYR A 126 31.09 22.05 -5.14
C TYR A 126 30.28 20.84 -5.64
N LEU A 127 30.08 19.84 -4.79
CA LEU A 127 29.26 18.68 -5.04
C LEU A 127 28.33 18.46 -3.83
N GLU A 128 27.02 18.43 -4.05
CA GLU A 128 26.02 18.26 -2.97
C GLU A 128 26.25 16.97 -2.18
N GLU A 129 26.62 15.89 -2.87
CA GLU A 129 26.89 14.59 -2.26
C GLU A 129 27.90 13.78 -3.09
N ALA A 130 28.52 12.79 -2.43
CA ALA A 130 29.45 11.88 -3.09
C ALA A 130 28.71 10.90 -4.01
N LEU A 131 28.77 11.17 -5.32
CA LEU A 131 28.11 10.37 -6.35
C LEU A 131 28.72 8.96 -6.45
N LYS A 132 27.84 7.96 -6.58
CA LYS A 132 28.21 6.55 -6.77
C LYS A 132 27.82 6.05 -8.16
N CYS A 133 28.56 5.08 -8.66
CA CYS A 133 28.20 4.38 -9.88
C CYS A 133 26.92 3.54 -9.65
N PRO A 134 25.88 3.65 -10.50
CA PRO A 134 24.64 2.88 -10.32
C PRO A 134 24.83 1.38 -10.58
N VAL A 135 25.96 0.96 -11.16
CA VAL A 135 26.25 -0.45 -11.46
C VAL A 135 27.07 -1.09 -10.35
N THR A 136 28.18 -0.47 -9.94
CA THR A 136 29.10 -1.05 -8.94
C THR A 136 28.82 -0.56 -7.52
N GLY A 137 28.15 0.59 -7.36
CA GLY A 137 27.99 1.27 -6.07
C GLY A 137 29.27 1.94 -5.55
N HIS A 138 30.37 1.88 -6.31
CA HIS A 138 31.64 2.51 -5.93
C HIS A 138 31.68 4.00 -6.29
N TYR A 139 32.52 4.75 -5.58
CA TYR A 139 32.79 6.16 -5.85
C TYR A 139 33.70 6.32 -7.08
N TYR A 140 33.55 7.44 -7.77
CA TYR A 140 34.39 7.80 -8.90
C TYR A 140 35.83 8.12 -8.47
N ILE A 141 36.76 7.92 -9.40
CA ILE A 141 38.19 8.19 -9.20
C ILE A 141 38.58 9.41 -10.04
N LEU A 142 39.23 10.40 -9.42
CA LEU A 142 39.85 11.54 -10.08
C LEU A 142 41.32 11.23 -10.32
N ASP A 143 41.72 11.20 -11.58
CA ASP A 143 43.10 11.10 -12.02
C ASP A 143 43.52 12.45 -12.62
N LEU A 144 44.67 12.96 -12.20
CA LEU A 144 45.26 14.19 -12.74
C LEU A 144 46.24 13.83 -13.85
N GLU A 145 45.80 13.88 -15.10
CA GLU A 145 46.68 13.68 -16.25
C GLU A 145 47.01 15.03 -16.89
N GLY A 146 48.29 15.44 -16.83
CA GLY A 146 48.73 16.69 -17.46
C GLY A 146 48.12 17.96 -16.85
N GLY A 147 47.72 17.93 -15.58
CA GLY A 147 47.07 19.06 -14.90
C GLY A 147 45.57 19.19 -15.19
N GLN A 148 44.99 18.33 -16.02
CA GLN A 148 43.54 18.29 -16.24
C GLN A 148 42.91 17.17 -15.40
N PRO A 149 41.81 17.46 -14.65
CA PRO A 149 41.11 16.44 -13.90
C PRO A 149 40.35 15.51 -14.84
N SER A 150 40.77 14.25 -14.89
CA SER A 150 40.07 13.17 -15.59
C SER A 150 39.31 12.33 -14.57
N VAL A 151 38.05 11.99 -14.88
CA VAL A 151 37.19 11.22 -13.99
C VAL A 151 37.00 9.83 -14.59
N ARG A 152 37.29 8.80 -13.80
CA ARG A 152 37.14 7.40 -14.21
C ARG A 152 36.16 6.66 -13.32
N CYS A 153 35.41 5.76 -13.95
CA CYS A 153 34.59 4.75 -13.29
C CYS A 153 35.32 3.41 -13.33
N ASP A 154 35.33 2.69 -12.22
CA ASP A 154 35.97 1.37 -12.06
C ASP A 154 35.12 0.20 -12.56
N SER A 155 33.94 0.47 -13.13
CA SER A 155 33.01 -0.57 -13.58
C SER A 155 33.56 -1.50 -14.68
N GLY A 156 34.50 -1.02 -15.50
CA GLY A 156 35.06 -1.81 -16.61
C GLY A 156 34.05 -2.11 -17.74
N ILE A 157 32.85 -1.54 -17.70
CA ILE A 157 31.78 -1.78 -18.67
C ILE A 157 31.90 -0.82 -19.86
N ALA A 158 31.71 -1.34 -21.07
CA ALA A 158 31.68 -0.54 -22.29
C ALA A 158 30.59 0.55 -22.20
N GLY A 159 30.96 1.81 -22.46
CA GLY A 159 30.05 2.98 -22.35
C GLY A 159 30.14 3.75 -21.02
N HIS A 160 30.92 3.28 -20.05
CA HIS A 160 31.21 3.97 -18.78
C HIS A 160 32.56 4.72 -18.78
N LYS A 161 33.19 4.87 -19.95
CA LYS A 161 34.37 5.71 -20.16
C LYS A 161 33.95 6.93 -21.00
N ILE A 162 34.32 8.12 -20.53
CA ILE A 162 34.25 9.36 -21.32
C ILE A 162 35.60 9.56 -21.99
#